data_AF-A0A1Y1MES5-F1
#
_entry.id   AF-A0A1Y1MES5-F1
#
_cell.length_a   1.000
_cell.length_b   1.000
_cell.length_c   1.000
_cell.angle_alpha   90.00
_cell.angle_beta   90.00
_cell.angle_gamma   90.00
#
_symmetry.space_group_name_H-M   'P 1'
#
loop_
_entity.id
_entity.type
_entity.pdbx_description
1 polymer ?
#
loop_
_entity_poly.entity_id
_entity_poly.type
_entity_poly.pdbx_seq_one_letter_code
_entity_poly.pdbx_strand_id
1 'polypeptide(L)'
;CTSSSVPTVGTNICTIKRQNFTMTIRELGGTIAPLWKQYFNGVLKVMYVVDASNLCQISAAGVLFYEVLANPLLKDAKVRHLNVCGGEEEMHVYLILVSTSIIQNGC
;
A
#
# COMPACT_ATOMS: atom_id res chain seq x y z
N CYS A 1 22.58 -17.34 5.26
CA CYS A 1 21.17 -17.43 4.83
C CYS A 1 20.77 -16.06 4.27
N THR A 2 21.00 -15.85 2.97
CA THR A 2 20.59 -14.62 2.28
C THR A 2 19.13 -14.77 1.86
N SER A 3 18.20 -14.21 2.64
CA SER A 3 16.78 -14.18 2.29
C SER A 3 16.58 -13.23 1.12
N SER A 4 16.67 -13.72 -0.13
CA SER A 4 16.27 -12.92 -1.29
C SER A 4 14.75 -12.81 -1.30
N SER A 5 14.21 -11.65 -0.95
CA SER A 5 12.81 -11.32 -1.18
C SER A 5 12.55 -11.34 -2.68
N VAL A 6 11.63 -12.20 -3.14
CA VAL A 6 11.18 -12.20 -4.53
C VAL A 6 10.33 -10.94 -4.76
N PRO A 7 10.63 -10.12 -5.76
CA PRO A 7 9.84 -8.92 -6.03
C PRO A 7 8.43 -9.29 -6.48
N THR A 8 7.42 -8.69 -5.84
CA THR A 8 6.03 -8.81 -6.29
C THR A 8 5.87 -8.07 -7.62
N VAL A 9 5.77 -8.81 -8.73
CA VAL A 9 5.72 -8.27 -10.10
C VAL A 9 4.35 -7.65 -10.45
N GLY A 10 3.33 -7.79 -9.59
CA GLY A 10 1.95 -7.46 -9.94
C GLY A 10 1.12 -6.78 -8.85
N THR A 11 -0.18 -6.76 -9.09
CA THR A 11 -1.22 -6.25 -8.20
C THR A 11 -2.09 -7.41 -7.71
N ASN A 12 -2.32 -7.52 -6.41
CA ASN A 12 -3.33 -8.44 -5.86
C ASN A 12 -4.55 -7.63 -5.39
N ILE A 13 -5.75 -8.02 -5.83
CA ILE A 13 -7.00 -7.41 -5.37
C ILE A 13 -7.84 -8.48 -4.70
N CYS A 14 -8.01 -8.36 -3.38
CA CYS A 14 -8.82 -9.26 -2.58
C CYS A 14 -10.05 -8.50 -2.06
N THR A 15 -11.25 -9.03 -2.27
CA THR A 15 -12.47 -8.48 -1.67
C THR A 15 -13.00 -9.44 -0.62
N ILE A 16 -12.94 -9.02 0.64
CA ILE A 16 -13.44 -9.76 1.79
C ILE A 16 -14.87 -9.29 2.05
N LYS A 17 -15.84 -10.19 1.88
CA LYS A 17 -17.22 -9.97 2.27
C LYS A 17 -17.47 -10.63 3.61
N ARG A 18 -17.92 -9.84 4.59
CA ARG A 18 -18.46 -10.31 5.87
C ARG A 18 -19.92 -9.89 5.96
N GLN A 19 -20.67 -10.54 6.84
CA GLN A 19 -22.12 -10.40 6.93
C GLN A 19 -22.58 -8.93 7.06
N ASN A 20 -21.75 -8.07 7.66
CA ASN A 20 -22.08 -6.67 7.95
C ASN A 20 -21.12 -5.66 7.29
N PHE A 21 -20.13 -6.09 6.49
CA PHE A 21 -19.22 -5.17 5.79
C PHE A 21 -18.53 -5.82 4.60
N THR A 22 -18.20 -5.00 3.59
CA THR A 22 -17.36 -5.42 2.45
C THR A 22 -16.07 -4.62 2.46
N MET A 23 -14.93 -5.31 2.38
CA MET A 23 -13.62 -4.69 2.35
C MET A 23 -12.85 -5.11 1.11
N THR A 24 -12.31 -4.15 0.34
CA THR A 24 -11.43 -4.43 -0.79
C THR A 24 -10.00 -4.04 -0.43
N ILE A 25 -9.09 -5.01 -0.45
CA ILE A 25 -7.67 -4.85 -0.21
C ILE A 25 -6.95 -4.91 -1.56
N ARG A 26 -6.18 -3.87 -1.87
CA ARG A 26 -5.35 -3.77 -3.08
C ARG A 26 -3.89 -3.78 -2.67
N GLU A 27 -3.20 -4.89 -2.87
CA GLU A 27 -1.75 -5.00 -2.67
C GLU A 27 -1.04 -4.63 -3.97
N LEU A 28 -0.21 -3.59 -3.92
CA LEU A 28 0.62 -3.18 -5.05
C LEU A 28 2.08 -3.50 -4.77
N GLY A 29 2.68 -4.27 -5.67
CA GLY A 29 4.11 -4.53 -5.67
C GLY A 29 4.94 -3.31 -6.05
N GLY A 30 6.21 -3.35 -5.66
CA GLY A 30 7.13 -2.25 -5.90
C GLY A 30 7.52 -2.02 -7.36
N THR A 31 7.58 -3.09 -8.16
CA THR A 31 7.97 -3.03 -9.58
C THR A 31 6.93 -2.29 -10.44
N ILE A 32 5.69 -2.19 -9.98
CA ILE A 32 4.60 -1.49 -10.65
C ILE A 32 4.34 -0.09 -10.08
N ALA A 33 5.29 0.49 -9.33
CA ALA A 33 5.20 1.84 -8.76
C ALA A 33 4.69 2.92 -9.74
N PRO A 34 5.12 2.95 -11.02
CA PRO A 34 4.58 3.91 -12.00
C PRO A 34 3.07 3.80 -12.25
N LEU A 35 2.49 2.61 -12.04
CA LEU A 35 1.07 2.32 -12.28
C LEU A 35 0.19 2.51 -11.03
N TRP A 36 0.78 2.74 -9.86
CA TRP A 36 0.04 2.82 -8.60
C TRP A 36 -1.12 3.82 -8.60
N LYS A 37 -0.94 4.95 -9.30
CA LYS A 37 -1.95 6.02 -9.41
C LYS A 37 -3.29 5.53 -9.96
N GLN A 38 -3.30 4.47 -10.77
CA GLN A 38 -4.51 3.87 -11.32
C GLN A 38 -5.37 3.19 -10.24
N TYR A 39 -4.77 2.82 -9.10
CA TYR A 39 -5.41 2.05 -8.02
C TYR A 39 -5.83 2.91 -6.82
N PHE A 40 -5.57 4.23 -6.85
CA PHE A 40 -5.89 5.14 -5.75
C PHE A 40 -7.38 5.50 -5.67
N ASN A 41 -8.12 5.29 -6.76
CA ASN A 41 -9.53 5.66 -6.79
C ASN A 41 -10.35 4.86 -5.78
N GLY A 42 -11.10 5.59 -4.95
CA GLY A 42 -11.96 5.05 -3.90
C GLY A 42 -11.22 4.49 -2.68
N VAL A 43 -9.91 4.74 -2.53
CA VAL A 43 -9.13 4.29 -1.38
C VAL A 43 -9.40 5.17 -0.16
N LEU A 44 -9.78 4.55 0.96
CA LEU A 44 -10.06 5.25 2.21
C LEU A 44 -8.88 5.23 3.18
N LYS A 45 -8.05 4.18 3.09
CA LYS A 45 -6.92 3.94 3.99
C LYS A 45 -5.73 3.40 3.20
N VAL A 46 -4.54 3.91 3.49
CA VAL A 46 -3.28 3.51 2.87
C VAL A 46 -2.37 2.90 3.94
N MET A 47 -1.79 1.74 3.63
CA MET A 47 -0.80 1.05 4.43
C MET A 47 0.49 0.94 3.61
N TYR A 48 1.58 1.50 4.14
CA TYR A 48 2.89 1.50 3.49
C TYR A 48 3.84 0.65 4.32
N VAL A 49 4.32 -0.46 3.73
CA VAL A 49 5.18 -1.43 4.41
C VAL A 49 6.61 -1.29 3.89
N VAL A 50 7.52 -0.97 4.81
CA VAL A 50 8.96 -0.78 4.53
C VAL A 50 9.77 -1.82 5.30
N ASP A 51 10.76 -2.40 4.64
CA ASP A 51 11.75 -3.23 5.30
C ASP A 51 12.76 -2.33 6.04
N ALA A 52 12.73 -2.35 7.36
CA ALA A 52 13.62 -1.55 8.20
C ALA A 52 15.05 -2.11 8.31
N SER A 53 15.32 -3.30 7.76
CA SER A 53 16.64 -3.93 7.80
C SER A 53 17.67 -3.26 6.87
N ASN A 54 17.21 -2.53 5.85
CA ASN A 54 18.07 -1.79 4.93
C ASN A 54 17.88 -0.28 5.08
N LEU A 55 18.71 0.35 5.92
CA LEU A 55 18.66 1.78 6.20
C LEU A 55 18.82 2.64 4.94
N CYS A 56 19.57 2.19 3.94
CA CYS A 56 19.74 2.91 2.68
C CYS A 56 18.42 3.02 1.88
N GLN A 57 17.50 2.07 2.10
CA GLN A 57 16.21 2.07 1.41
C GLN A 57 15.15 2.93 2.09
N ILE A 58 15.33 3.28 3.37
CA ILE A 58 14.35 4.04 4.15
C ILE A 58 14.15 5.46 3.59
N SER A 59 15.24 6.13 3.19
CA SER A 59 15.15 7.50 2.64
C SER A 59 14.36 7.53 1.33
N ALA A 60 14.69 6.64 0.40
CA ALA A 60 14.00 6.52 -0.89
C ALA A 60 12.55 6.04 -0.72
N ALA A 61 12.28 5.12 0.23
CA ALA A 61 10.92 4.74 0.61
C ALA A 61 10.11 5.92 1.16
N GLY A 62 10.74 6.79 1.96
CA GLY A 62 10.12 8.02 2.47
C GLY A 62 9.72 9.00 1.37
N VAL A 63 10.60 9.22 0.37
CA VAL A 63 10.31 10.08 -0.78
C VAL A 63 9.12 9.53 -1.58
N LEU A 64 9.14 8.23 -1.87
CA LEU A 64 8.04 7.59 -2.61
C LEU A 64 6.72 7.65 -1.84
N PHE A 65 6.75 7.42 -0.53
CA PHE A 65 5.57 7.53 0.32
C PHE A 65 4.99 8.94 0.31
N TYR A 66 5.87 9.96 0.32
CA TYR A 66 5.44 11.35 0.18
C TYR A 66 4.77 11.61 -1.18
N GLU A 67 5.28 11.07 -2.28
CA GLU A 67 4.63 11.17 -3.60
C GLU A 67 3.24 10.52 -3.64
N VAL A 68 3.08 9.38 -2.95
CA VAL A 68 1.78 8.72 -2.81
C VAL A 68 0.81 9.62 -2.05
N LEU A 69 1.22 10.14 -0.89
CA LEU A 69 0.38 11.02 -0.07
C LEU A 69 0.06 12.36 -0.73
N ALA A 70 0.97 12.88 -1.56
CA ALA A 70 0.75 14.12 -2.31
C ALA A 70 -0.30 13.96 -3.42
N ASN A 71 -0.75 12.73 -3.73
CA ASN A 71 -1.74 12.51 -4.75
C ASN A 71 -3.12 13.01 -4.31
N PRO A 72 -3.81 13.85 -5.11
CA PRO A 72 -5.12 14.40 -4.74
C PRO A 72 -6.18 13.32 -4.50
N LEU A 73 -6.07 12.15 -5.14
CA LEU A 73 -6.98 11.02 -4.95
C LEU A 73 -6.90 10.39 -3.55
N LEU A 74 -5.82 10.66 -2.80
CA LEU A 74 -5.59 10.15 -1.45
C LEU A 74 -5.67 11.25 -0.39
N LYS A 75 -6.07 12.48 -0.76
CA LYS A 75 -6.16 13.62 0.16
C LYS A 75 -7.12 13.36 1.34
N ASP A 76 -8.20 12.64 1.07
CA ASP A 76 -9.20 12.28 2.07
C ASP A 76 -8.92 10.92 2.73
N ALA A 77 -7.90 10.20 2.27
CA ALA A 77 -7.52 8.91 2.82
C ALA A 77 -6.85 9.10 4.19
N LYS A 78 -7.42 8.48 5.22
CA LYS A 78 -6.86 8.55 6.58
C LYS A 78 -5.71 7.57 6.71
N VAL A 79 -4.49 8.08 6.92
CA VAL A 79 -3.35 7.30 7.41
C VAL A 79 -3.57 7.06 8.92
N ARG A 80 -4.31 6.01 9.26
CA ARG A 80 -4.67 5.67 10.66
C ARG A 80 -4.14 4.28 11.02
N HIS A 81 -3.75 4.14 12.29
CA HIS A 81 -3.65 2.85 12.96
C HIS A 81 -4.97 2.06 12.76
N LEU A 82 -4.88 0.78 12.42
CA LEU A 82 -6.02 -0.05 12.01
C LEU A 82 -7.03 -0.25 13.15
N ASN A 83 -7.97 0.68 13.31
CA ASN A 83 -9.17 0.44 14.11
C ASN A 83 -10.23 -0.15 13.17
N VAL A 84 -10.48 -1.45 13.30
CA VAL A 84 -11.68 -2.11 12.76
C VAL A 84 -12.80 -1.81 13.75
N CYS A 85 -13.37 -0.61 13.67
CA CYS A 85 -14.59 -0.30 14.42
C CYS A 85 -15.76 -1.00 13.71
N GLY A 86 -16.30 -2.04 14.34
CA GLY A 86 -17.51 -2.72 13.89
C GLY A 86 -18.72 -1.85 14.22
N GLY A 87 -19.26 -1.20 13.20
CA GLY A 87 -20.47 -0.41 13.26
C GLY A 87 -20.59 0.40 11.98
N GLU A 88 -21.69 0.18 11.26
CA GLU A 88 -22.07 0.78 9.96
C GLU A 88 -21.60 0.00 8.71
N GLU A 89 -22.53 -0.16 7.77
CA GLU A 89 -22.39 -0.86 6.49
C GLU A 89 -21.48 -0.09 5.51
N GLU A 90 -20.24 0.21 5.91
CA GLU A 90 -19.31 0.93 5.04
C GLU A 90 -18.45 -0.03 4.22
N MET A 91 -18.46 0.17 2.89
CA MET A 91 -17.49 -0.44 2.00
C MET A 91 -16.13 0.23 2.22
N HIS A 92 -15.18 -0.49 2.82
CA HIS A 92 -13.85 0.05 3.07
C HIS A 92 -12.82 -0.46 2.06
N VAL A 93 -12.13 0.46 1.37
CA VAL A 93 -11.06 0.11 0.44
C VAL A 93 -9.69 0.47 1.05
N TYR A 94 -8.82 -0.53 1.12
CA TYR A 94 -7.47 -0.44 1.66
C TYR A 94 -6.47 -0.62 0.54
N LEU A 95 -5.47 0.25 0.53
CA LEU A 95 -4.34 0.15 -0.37
C LEU A 95 -3.10 -0.26 0.42
N ILE A 96 -2.53 -1.41 0.13
CA ILE A 96 -1.30 -1.92 0.73
C ILE A 96 -0.19 -1.76 -0.30
N LEU A 97 0.84 -0.99 0.04
CA LEU A 97 2.00 -0.74 -0.79
C LEU A 97 3.20 -1.43 -0.15
N VAL A 98 3.80 -2.40 -0.86
CA VAL A 98 4.93 -3.18 -0.36
C VAL A 98 6.22 -2.66 -0.98
N SER A 99 7.07 -2.05 -0.16
CA SER A 99 8.29 -1.37 -0.62
C SER A 99 9.50 -2.30 -0.82
N THR A 100 9.41 -3.58 -0.47
CA THR A 100 10.54 -4.52 -0.38
C THR A 100 11.34 -4.72 -1.67
N SER A 101 10.91 -4.14 -2.80
CA SER A 101 11.59 -4.28 -4.10
C SER A 101 11.68 -3.00 -4.93
N ILE A 102 11.26 -1.86 -4.40
CA ILE A 102 11.21 -0.61 -5.18
C ILE A 102 12.61 -0.09 -5.52
N ILE A 103 13.62 -0.57 -4.81
CA ILE A 103 14.97 0.03 -4.80
C ILE A 103 16.03 -0.96 -5.28
N GLN A 104 15.67 -1.89 -6.17
CA GLN A 104 16.66 -2.76 -6.82
C GLN A 104 17.41 -2.10 -7.99
N ASN A 105 17.08 -0.85 -8.37
CA ASN A 105 17.70 -0.15 -9.51
C ASN A 105 18.45 1.14 -9.09
N GLY A 106 19.20 1.13 -7.98
CA GLY A 106 19.84 2.36 -7.52
C GLY A 106 20.98 2.21 -6.50
N CYS A 107 21.70 1.09 -6.51
CA CYS A 107 23.01 0.95 -5.87
C CYS A 107 23.96 0.28 -6.86
#